data_AF-H0TI91-F1
#
_entry.id   AF-H0TI91-F1
#
_cell.length_a   1.000
_cell.length_b   1.000
_cell.length_c   1.000
_cell.angle_alpha   90.00
_cell.angle_beta   90.00
_cell.angle_gamma   90.00
#
_symmetry.space_group_name_H-M   'P 1'
#
loop_
_entity.id
_entity.type
_entity.pdbx_description
1 polymer ?
#
loop_
_entity_poly.entity_id
_entity_poly.type
_entity_poly.pdbx_seq_one_letter_code
_entity_poly.pdbx_strand_id
1 'polypeptide(L)'
;MTAPLQPTAIQAVPAELGDCGFRLLMIRQFNSGAVPPAFAVIDQRVMRMPQRIGRHGVSFAATFLPEVMTWLIDHLGRPSLHDASGRAYRNPRWPVVCWHDQERSWPSGALTVEWFAEVAFQDTASWLAFKTRWLERLQPVGADHAEESAETDQRACA
;
A
#
# COMPACT_ATOMS: atom_id res chain seq x y z
N MET A 1 12.87 -19.03 -7.88
CA MET A 1 12.88 -19.04 -6.39
C MET A 1 13.10 -17.61 -5.95
N THR A 2 12.10 -16.95 -5.37
CA THR A 2 12.21 -15.57 -4.91
C THR A 2 13.10 -15.53 -3.68
N ALA A 3 14.16 -14.71 -3.69
CA ALA A 3 15.02 -14.53 -2.52
C ALA A 3 14.16 -14.11 -1.30
N PRO A 4 14.49 -14.59 -0.08
CA PRO A 4 13.76 -14.18 1.10
C PRO A 4 13.84 -12.65 1.24
N LEU A 5 12.68 -12.01 1.35
CA LEU A 5 12.58 -10.57 1.59
C LEU A 5 13.45 -10.21 2.80
N GLN A 6 14.30 -9.19 2.65
CA GLN A 6 15.11 -8.69 3.74
C GLN A 6 14.26 -7.74 4.61
N PRO A 7 14.47 -7.69 5.93
CA PRO A 7 13.70 -6.81 6.81
C PRO A 7 13.72 -5.35 6.34
N THR A 8 14.89 -4.89 5.89
CA THR A 8 15.15 -3.51 5.43
C THR A 8 14.72 -3.23 3.99
N ALA A 9 14.17 -4.21 3.28
CA ALA A 9 13.70 -4.00 1.91
C ALA A 9 12.52 -3.03 1.89
N ILE A 10 12.68 -1.94 1.14
CA ILE A 10 11.67 -0.88 0.98
C ILE A 10 10.93 -0.98 -0.37
N GLN A 11 11.17 -2.06 -1.11
CA GLN A 11 10.50 -2.32 -2.38
C GLN A 11 9.00 -2.55 -2.18
N ALA A 12 8.21 -2.18 -3.20
CA ALA A 12 6.77 -2.43 -3.20
C ALA A 12 6.50 -3.92 -3.03
N VAL A 13 5.69 -4.25 -2.02
CA VAL A 13 5.23 -5.62 -1.74
C VAL A 13 3.86 -5.80 -2.39
N PRO A 14 3.54 -6.96 -3.01
CA PRO A 14 2.23 -7.21 -3.59
C PRO A 14 1.09 -6.89 -2.59
N ALA A 15 -0.01 -6.35 -3.10
CA ALA A 15 -1.22 -6.21 -2.31
C ALA A 15 -1.78 -7.60 -1.95
N GLU A 16 -2.21 -7.77 -0.71
CA GLU A 16 -3.03 -8.91 -0.31
C GLU A 16 -4.45 -8.66 -0.79
N LEU A 17 -4.87 -9.38 -1.84
CA LEU A 17 -6.21 -9.23 -2.40
C LEU A 17 -7.22 -10.02 -1.56
N GLY A 18 -8.34 -9.38 -1.23
CA GLY A 18 -9.49 -10.00 -0.57
C GLY A 18 -10.73 -10.04 -1.47
N ASP A 19 -11.84 -10.53 -0.91
CA ASP A 19 -13.09 -10.74 -1.64
C ASP A 19 -13.71 -9.44 -2.19
N CYS A 20 -13.61 -8.34 -1.43
CA CYS A 20 -14.14 -7.03 -1.79
C CYS A 20 -13.16 -5.91 -1.44
N GLY A 21 -11.87 -6.15 -1.61
CA GLY A 21 -10.86 -5.20 -1.19
C GLY A 21 -9.45 -5.71 -1.29
N PHE A 22 -8.54 -4.97 -0.69
CA PHE A 22 -7.14 -5.32 -0.64
C PHE A 22 -6.46 -4.68 0.56
N ARG A 23 -5.31 -5.22 0.92
CA ARG A 23 -4.45 -4.70 1.98
C ARG A 23 -3.05 -4.43 1.42
N LEU A 24 -2.49 -3.30 1.80
CA LEU A 24 -1.16 -2.84 1.37
C LEU A 24 -0.26 -2.67 2.58
N LEU A 25 0.94 -3.24 2.53
CA LEU A 25 1.99 -2.89 3.47
C LEU A 25 2.53 -1.49 3.14
N MET A 26 2.28 -0.52 4.02
CA MET A 26 2.64 0.87 3.79
C MET A 26 3.90 1.29 4.55
N ILE A 27 4.13 0.72 5.74
CA ILE A 27 5.25 1.11 6.60
C ILE A 27 5.78 -0.12 7.31
N ARG A 28 7.11 -0.19 7.43
CA ARG A 28 7.78 -1.11 8.34
C ARG A 28 8.57 -0.34 9.37
N GLN A 29 8.23 -0.55 10.63
CA GLN A 29 8.92 0.03 11.77
C GLN A 29 9.94 -0.98 12.30
N PHE A 30 11.18 -0.52 12.48
CA PHE A 30 12.27 -1.28 13.06
C PHE A 30 12.49 -0.82 14.49
N ASN A 31 12.34 -1.76 15.42
CA ASN A 31 12.62 -1.54 16.83
C ASN A 31 14.02 -2.07 17.12
N SER A 32 14.93 -1.21 17.57
CA SER A 32 16.29 -1.60 17.97
C SER A 32 16.62 -0.98 19.33
N GLY A 33 16.58 -1.80 20.39
CA GLY A 33 16.93 -1.35 21.74
C GLY A 33 16.17 -0.10 22.20
N ALA A 34 16.88 0.83 22.84
CA ALA A 34 16.31 2.05 23.43
C ALA A 34 16.40 3.28 22.50
N VAL A 35 16.67 3.10 21.20
CA VAL A 35 16.69 4.22 20.24
C VAL A 35 15.29 4.47 19.67
N PRO A 36 15.00 5.70 19.19
CA PRO A 36 13.78 5.96 18.45
C PRO A 36 13.60 4.97 17.30
N PRO A 37 12.37 4.48 17.03
CA PRO A 37 12.14 3.53 15.96
C PRO A 37 12.54 4.12 14.60
N ALA A 38 13.17 3.29 13.77
CA ALA A 38 13.39 3.63 12.37
C ALA A 38 12.19 3.17 11.54
N PHE A 39 11.85 3.90 10.48
CA PHE A 39 10.70 3.58 9.63
C PHE A 39 11.12 3.51 8.16
N ALA A 40 10.69 2.45 7.49
CA ALA A 40 10.68 2.36 6.04
C ALA A 40 9.25 2.64 5.55
N VAL A 41 9.07 3.65 4.71
CA VAL A 41 7.81 3.90 3.99
C VAL A 41 7.90 3.18 2.64
N ILE A 42 6.90 2.35 2.35
CA ILE A 42 6.84 1.54 1.13
C ILE A 42 5.87 2.21 0.16
N ASP A 43 6.39 2.59 -1.01
CA ASP A 43 5.58 3.21 -2.05
C ASP A 43 4.78 2.14 -2.82
N GLN A 44 3.48 2.09 -2.54
CA GLN A 44 2.52 1.16 -3.13
C GLN A 44 1.84 1.71 -4.40
N ARG A 45 2.18 2.92 -4.86
CA ARG A 45 1.69 3.53 -6.12
C ARG A 45 0.16 3.63 -6.30
N VAL A 46 -0.61 3.36 -5.25
CA VAL A 46 -2.08 3.46 -5.19
C VAL A 46 -2.51 4.42 -4.08
N MET A 47 -1.77 4.44 -2.98
CA MET A 47 -2.01 5.27 -1.81
C MET A 47 -0.93 6.35 -1.71
N ARG A 48 -1.30 7.54 -1.24
CA ARG A 48 -0.33 8.58 -0.91
C ARG A 48 0.58 8.10 0.21
N MET A 49 1.87 8.42 0.08
CA MET A 49 2.80 8.25 1.18
C MET A 49 2.34 9.09 2.39
N PRO A 50 2.36 8.53 3.60
CA PRO A 50 2.03 9.29 4.79
C PRO A 50 3.01 10.44 4.99
N GLN A 51 2.49 11.68 5.02
CA GLN A 51 3.33 12.89 5.03
C GLN A 51 3.72 13.41 6.42
N ARG A 52 3.10 12.90 7.49
CA ARG A 52 3.40 13.32 8.86
C ARG A 52 3.61 12.13 9.80
N ILE A 53 4.87 11.87 10.11
CA ILE A 53 5.28 11.14 11.31
C ILE A 53 5.38 12.20 12.42
N GLY A 54 4.31 12.40 13.19
CA GLY A 54 4.22 13.47 14.18
C GLY A 54 5.02 13.18 15.47
N ARG A 55 5.38 14.23 16.22
CA ARG A 55 6.08 14.13 17.53
C ARG A 55 5.24 13.48 18.65
N HIS A 56 3.94 13.33 18.47
CA HIS A 56 2.99 12.86 19.51
C HIS A 56 2.38 11.49 19.20
N GLY A 57 2.99 10.75 18.27
CA GLY A 57 2.43 9.52 17.71
C GLY A 57 2.31 9.63 16.20
N VAL A 58 2.14 8.48 15.57
CA VAL A 58 2.09 8.40 14.11
C VAL A 58 0.64 8.42 13.66
N SER A 59 0.22 9.55 13.08
CA SER A 59 -1.13 9.72 12.53
C SER A 59 -1.05 9.61 11.01
N PHE A 60 -1.51 8.49 10.47
CA PHE A 60 -1.49 8.24 9.03
C PHE A 60 -2.84 8.56 8.40
N ALA A 61 -2.96 9.73 7.78
CA ALA A 61 -4.06 9.99 6.86
C ALA A 61 -3.80 9.19 5.57
N ALA A 62 -4.40 8.01 5.46
CA ALA A 62 -4.38 7.25 4.23
C ALA A 62 -5.37 7.87 3.25
N THR A 63 -4.88 8.22 2.07
CA THR A 63 -5.70 8.73 0.98
C THR A 63 -5.12 8.20 -0.30
N PHE A 64 -5.97 7.80 -1.23
CA PHE A 64 -5.52 7.37 -2.55
C PHE A 64 -4.71 8.47 -3.25
N LEU A 65 -3.85 8.08 -4.18
CA LEU A 65 -3.20 9.04 -5.06
C LEU A 65 -4.24 9.90 -5.80
N PRO A 66 -3.92 11.15 -6.18
CA PRO A 66 -4.87 12.06 -6.82
C PRO A 66 -5.63 11.44 -8.00
N GLU A 67 -4.95 10.70 -8.88
CA GLU A 67 -5.54 10.06 -10.05
C GLU A 67 -6.53 8.95 -9.68
N VAL A 68 -6.24 8.20 -8.61
CA VAL A 68 -7.12 7.15 -8.11
C VAL A 68 -8.33 7.79 -7.41
N MET A 69 -8.12 8.88 -6.67
CA MET A 69 -9.21 9.68 -6.09
C MET A 69 -10.15 10.23 -7.17
N THR A 70 -9.61 10.81 -8.25
CA THR A 70 -10.41 11.32 -9.37
C THR A 70 -11.23 10.21 -10.00
N TRP A 71 -10.60 9.06 -10.32
CA TRP A 71 -11.31 7.93 -10.89
C TRP A 71 -12.43 7.40 -9.96
N LEU A 72 -12.18 7.29 -8.65
CA LEU A 72 -13.20 6.90 -7.69
C LEU A 72 -14.35 7.91 -7.65
N ILE A 73 -14.06 9.22 -7.76
CA ILE A 73 -15.10 10.26 -7.77
C ILE A 73 -15.99 10.12 -8.99
N ASP A 74 -15.38 9.89 -10.15
CA ASP A 74 -16.12 9.71 -11.40
C ASP A 74 -16.96 8.43 -11.38
N HIS A 75 -16.45 7.35 -10.75
CA HIS A 75 -17.11 6.04 -10.75
C HIS A 75 -18.17 5.86 -9.66
N LEU A 76 -17.95 6.44 -8.47
CA LEU A 76 -18.78 6.22 -7.27
C LEU A 76 -19.45 7.49 -6.74
N GLY A 77 -19.16 8.66 -7.31
CA GLY A 77 -19.62 9.97 -6.83
C GLY A 77 -18.66 10.58 -5.80
N ARG A 78 -19.03 11.66 -5.10
CA ARG A 78 -18.13 12.25 -4.08
C ARG A 78 -18.09 11.39 -2.80
N PRO A 79 -16.99 11.39 -2.02
CA PRO A 79 -16.92 10.70 -0.72
C PRO A 79 -17.93 11.24 0.31
N SER A 80 -18.33 12.50 0.17
CA SER A 80 -19.34 13.16 0.98
C SER A 80 -20.48 13.62 0.07
N LEU A 81 -21.71 13.36 0.51
CA LEU A 81 -22.96 13.79 -0.11
C LEU A 81 -23.68 14.76 0.83
N HIS A 82 -24.75 15.39 0.34
CA HIS A 82 -25.63 16.24 1.14
C HIS A 82 -27.07 15.75 1.00
N ASP A 83 -27.81 15.70 2.11
CA ASP A 83 -29.24 15.37 2.08
C ASP A 83 -30.09 16.58 1.65
N ALA A 84 -31.41 16.41 1.60
CA ALA A 84 -32.34 17.47 1.22
C ALA A 84 -32.32 18.70 2.16
N SER A 85 -31.81 18.54 3.39
CA SER A 85 -31.63 19.64 4.35
C SER A 85 -30.26 20.32 4.22
N GLY A 86 -29.38 19.83 3.33
CA GLY A 86 -28.01 20.30 3.20
C GLY A 86 -27.05 19.73 4.23
N ARG A 87 -27.44 18.70 5.01
CA ARG A 87 -26.54 18.05 5.96
C ARG A 87 -25.60 17.10 5.22
N ALA A 88 -24.30 17.25 5.49
CA ALA A 88 -23.29 16.36 4.92
C ALA A 88 -23.35 14.95 5.55
N TYR A 89 -23.23 13.93 4.71
CA TYR A 89 -23.10 12.53 5.14
C TYR A 89 -22.15 11.76 4.22
N ARG A 90 -21.60 10.66 4.72
CA ARG A 90 -20.67 9.81 3.95
C ARG A 90 -21.41 9.10 2.84
N ASN A 91 -20.83 9.09 1.63
CA ASN A 91 -21.36 8.28 0.53
C ASN A 91 -21.27 6.78 0.89
N PRO A 92 -22.41 6.07 0.95
CA PRO A 92 -22.45 4.66 1.36
C PRO A 92 -21.82 3.71 0.34
N ARG A 93 -21.47 4.18 -0.88
CA ARG A 93 -20.73 3.41 -1.88
C ARG A 93 -19.22 3.57 -1.77
N TRP A 94 -18.76 4.53 -0.96
CA TRP A 94 -17.35 4.87 -0.89
C TRP A 94 -16.55 3.79 -0.17
N PRO A 95 -15.36 3.41 -0.67
CA PRO A 95 -14.52 2.47 0.04
C PRO A 95 -14.16 2.98 1.45
N VAL A 96 -14.05 2.04 2.39
CA VAL A 96 -13.49 2.27 3.73
C VAL A 96 -11.99 2.05 3.65
N VAL A 97 -11.23 2.91 4.34
CA VAL A 97 -9.80 2.71 4.54
C VAL A 97 -9.55 2.59 6.04
N CYS A 98 -8.93 1.49 6.46
CA CYS A 98 -8.56 1.19 7.84
C CYS A 98 -7.04 0.99 7.94
N TRP A 99 -6.47 1.31 9.12
CA TRP A 99 -5.09 0.99 9.44
C TRP A 99 -5.04 -0.17 10.41
N HIS A 100 -4.09 -1.07 10.18
CA HIS A 100 -3.78 -2.19 11.07
C HIS A 100 -2.27 -2.29 11.21
N ASP A 101 -1.79 -2.58 12.41
CA ASP A 101 -0.41 -2.94 12.65
C ASP A 101 -0.29 -4.41 13.04
N GLN A 102 0.86 -5.00 12.72
CA GLN A 102 1.16 -6.39 13.05
C GLN A 102 2.65 -6.54 13.34
N GLU A 103 2.98 -7.22 14.43
CA GLU A 103 4.36 -7.63 14.69
C GLU A 103 4.79 -8.74 13.74
N ARG A 104 6.03 -8.64 13.25
CA ARG A 104 6.66 -9.64 12.39
C ARG A 104 8.06 -9.99 12.90
N SER A 105 8.26 -11.28 13.12
CA SER A 105 9.56 -11.89 13.40
C SER A 105 10.21 -12.37 12.11
N TRP A 106 11.42 -11.90 11.83
CA TRP A 106 12.18 -12.29 10.64
C TRP A 106 13.13 -13.46 10.93
N PRO A 107 13.46 -14.29 9.93
CA PRO A 107 14.43 -15.38 10.10
C PRO A 107 15.83 -14.91 10.55
N SER A 108 16.18 -13.66 10.28
CA SER A 108 17.42 -13.03 10.75
C SER A 108 17.42 -12.70 12.24
N GLY A 109 16.31 -12.90 12.95
CA GLY A 109 16.11 -12.48 14.34
C GLY A 109 15.64 -11.03 14.51
N ALA A 110 15.47 -10.28 13.42
CA ALA A 110 14.91 -8.93 13.48
C ALA A 110 13.42 -8.97 13.85
N LEU A 111 12.98 -7.97 14.62
CA LEU A 111 11.58 -7.73 14.95
C LEU A 111 11.13 -6.40 14.34
N THR A 112 10.01 -6.42 13.65
CA THR A 112 9.42 -5.22 13.04
C THR A 112 7.95 -5.11 13.35
N VAL A 113 7.41 -3.89 13.37
CA VAL A 113 5.97 -3.65 13.33
C VAL A 113 5.62 -3.23 11.90
N GLU A 114 4.80 -4.01 11.23
CA GLU A 114 4.31 -3.77 9.88
C GLU A 114 2.95 -3.06 9.94
N TRP A 115 2.83 -1.92 9.26
CA TRP A 115 1.61 -1.13 9.21
C TRP A 115 0.97 -1.23 7.84
N PHE A 116 -0.28 -1.63 7.84
CA PHE A 116 -1.07 -1.90 6.65
C PHE A 116 -2.20 -0.91 6.49
N ALA A 117 -2.43 -0.48 5.25
CA ALA A 117 -3.67 0.15 4.85
C ALA A 117 -4.59 -0.90 4.22
N GLU A 118 -5.75 -1.12 4.82
CA GLU A 118 -6.78 -2.01 4.31
C GLU A 118 -7.90 -1.19 3.65
N VAL A 119 -8.24 -1.55 2.42
CA VAL A 119 -9.27 -0.90 1.62
C VAL A 119 -10.40 -1.90 1.39
N ALA A 120 -11.60 -1.57 1.85
CA ALA A 120 -12.80 -2.36 1.64
C ALA A 120 -13.84 -1.61 0.81
N PHE A 121 -14.23 -2.20 -0.32
CA PHE A 121 -15.35 -1.74 -1.14
C PHE A 121 -16.66 -2.29 -0.59
N GLN A 122 -17.73 -1.53 -0.82
CA GLN A 122 -19.07 -1.83 -0.28
C GLN A 122 -19.79 -2.90 -1.10
N ASP A 123 -19.36 -3.11 -2.35
CA ASP A 123 -19.94 -4.07 -3.27
C ASP A 123 -18.87 -4.64 -4.22
N THR A 124 -19.12 -5.85 -4.70
CA THR A 124 -18.19 -6.58 -5.57
C THR A 124 -18.02 -5.93 -6.94
N ALA A 125 -19.04 -5.26 -7.48
CA ALA A 125 -18.94 -4.65 -8.80
C ALA A 125 -17.95 -3.46 -8.79
N SER A 126 -18.05 -2.60 -7.79
CA SER A 126 -17.11 -1.50 -7.54
C SER A 126 -15.69 -2.02 -7.30
N TRP A 127 -15.54 -3.10 -6.52
CA TRP A 127 -14.24 -3.75 -6.32
C TRP A 127 -13.64 -4.27 -7.63
N LEU A 128 -14.39 -5.04 -8.40
CA LEU A 128 -13.90 -5.60 -9.66
C LEU A 128 -13.53 -4.51 -10.65
N ALA A 129 -14.33 -3.45 -10.77
CA ALA A 129 -14.01 -2.30 -11.61
C ALA A 129 -12.69 -1.63 -11.19
N PHE A 130 -12.48 -1.43 -9.88
CA PHE A 130 -11.23 -0.89 -9.37
C PHE A 130 -10.05 -1.82 -9.63
N LYS A 131 -10.20 -3.11 -9.30
CA LYS A 131 -9.17 -4.14 -9.47
C LYS A 131 -8.74 -4.22 -10.92
N THR A 132 -9.68 -4.30 -11.88
CA THR A 132 -9.36 -4.32 -13.31
C THR A 132 -8.58 -3.09 -13.74
N ARG A 133 -8.93 -1.89 -13.24
CA ARG A 133 -8.25 -0.64 -13.63
C ARG A 133 -6.84 -0.51 -13.06
N TRP A 134 -6.60 -1.02 -11.84
CA TRP A 134 -5.39 -0.76 -11.07
C TRP A 134 -4.58 -2.03 -10.74
N LEU A 135 -4.89 -3.17 -11.36
CA LEU A 135 -4.28 -4.46 -11.05
C LEU A 135 -2.76 -4.41 -11.08
N GLU A 136 -2.19 -3.81 -12.12
CA GLU A 136 -0.74 -3.66 -12.29
C GLU A 136 -0.08 -2.91 -11.12
N ARG A 137 -0.79 -1.93 -10.54
CA ARG A 137 -0.30 -1.17 -9.39
C ARG A 137 -0.48 -1.89 -8.05
N LEU A 138 -1.38 -2.87 -8.00
CA LEU A 138 -1.56 -3.76 -6.84
C LEU A 138 -0.55 -4.93 -6.87
N GLN A 139 0.14 -5.12 -7.99
CA GLN A 139 1.19 -6.12 -8.17
C GLN A 139 2.57 -5.51 -7.86
N PRO A 140 3.55 -6.36 -7.49
CA PRO A 140 4.91 -5.88 -7.28
C PRO A 140 5.50 -5.40 -8.60
N VAL A 141 6.21 -4.29 -8.56
CA VAL A 141 7.02 -3.83 -9.70
C VAL A 141 8.28 -4.71 -9.71
N GLY A 142 8.25 -5.77 -10.51
CA GLY A 142 9.36 -6.73 -10.58
C GLY A 142 9.08 -8.06 -11.29
N ALA A 143 7.94 -8.26 -11.95
CA ALA A 143 7.79 -9.39 -12.86
C ALA A 143 8.56 -9.21 -14.18
N ASP A 144 8.88 -7.97 -14.56
CA ASP A 144 9.43 -7.64 -15.89
C ASP A 144 10.90 -7.16 -15.89
N HIS A 145 11.62 -7.25 -14.77
CA HIS A 145 13.05 -6.90 -14.71
C HIS A 145 13.94 -7.99 -14.08
N ALA A 146 13.44 -9.23 -13.95
CA ALA A 146 14.27 -10.38 -13.61
C ALA A 146 15.00 -11.01 -14.82
N GLU A 147 14.87 -10.42 -16.01
CA GLU A 147 15.75 -10.65 -17.16
C GLU A 147 16.74 -9.48 -17.28
N GLU A 148 17.43 -9.17 -16.19
CA GLU A 148 18.68 -8.42 -16.25
C GLU A 148 19.83 -9.42 -16.35
N SER A 149 20.81 -9.10 -17.18
CA SER A 149 22.21 -9.18 -16.76
C SER A 149 22.94 -10.53 -16.82
N ALA A 150 22.55 -11.46 -17.70
CA ALA A 150 23.40 -12.63 -18.01
C ALA A 150 24.32 -12.47 -19.24
N GLU A 151 24.21 -11.41 -20.06
CA GLU A 151 24.88 -11.37 -21.38
C GLU A 151 25.76 -10.14 -21.62
N THR A 152 26.46 -9.63 -20.60
CA THR A 152 27.46 -8.55 -20.82
C THR A 152 28.75 -8.72 -20.03
N ASP A 153 29.16 -9.96 -19.74
CA ASP A 153 30.48 -10.24 -19.15
C ASP A 153 31.32 -11.28 -19.92
N GLN A 154 31.00 -11.52 -21.21
CA GLN A 154 31.73 -12.47 -22.07
C GLN A 154 32.51 -11.83 -23.23
N ARG A 155 32.77 -10.52 -23.18
CA ARG A 155 33.65 -9.82 -24.15
C ARG A 155 34.74 -8.97 -23.48
N ALA A 156 35.45 -9.56 -22.53
CA ALA A 156 36.71 -9.01 -22.02
C ALA A 156 37.75 -10.12 -21.82
N CYS A 157 37.98 -10.93 -22.87
CA CYS A 157 39.19 -11.74 -23.03
C CYS A 157 39.20 -12.31 -24.46
N ALA A 158 39.72 -11.53 -25.40
CA ALA A 158 40.23 -11.98 -26.69
C ALA A 158 41.39 -11.06 -27.09
#